data_AF-A0A850GL38-F1
#
_entry.id   AF-A0A850GL38-F1
#
_cell.length_a   1.000
_cell.length_b   1.000
_cell.length_c   1.000
_cell.angle_alpha   90.00
_cell.angle_beta   90.00
_cell.angle_gamma   90.00
#
_symmetry.space_group_name_H-M   'P 1'
#
loop_
_entity.id
_entity.type
_entity.pdbx_description
1 polymer ?
#
loop_
_entity_poly.entity_id
_entity_poly.type
_entity_poly.pdbx_seq_one_letter_code
_entity_poly.pdbx_strand_id
1 'polypeptide(L)'
;MLRRGQERAKSARASWWLVGLGVGLSLAACRAEEADCEALATHIAKLAEAEGKGGPGSALAIEGDCKQLRPTRKLVECMQAAQSLAEVEACGA
;
A
#
# COMPACT_ATOMS: atom_id res chain seq x y z
N MET A 1 19.76 -38.46 -24.79
CA MET A 1 19.81 -37.48 -23.68
C MET A 1 20.89 -36.46 -23.99
N LEU A 2 20.73 -35.20 -23.59
CA LEU A 2 21.57 -34.01 -23.90
C LEU A 2 21.26 -33.26 -25.21
N ARG A 3 20.40 -32.23 -25.14
CA ARG A 3 20.48 -30.93 -25.89
C ARG A 3 19.18 -30.11 -25.75
N ARG A 4 18.90 -29.57 -24.55
CA ARG A 4 17.95 -28.44 -24.37
C ARG A 4 18.51 -27.42 -23.37
N GLY A 5 19.80 -27.10 -23.51
CA GLY A 5 20.53 -26.16 -22.66
C GLY A 5 20.94 -24.86 -23.36
N GLN A 6 20.28 -24.48 -24.46
CA GLN A 6 20.71 -23.34 -25.31
C GLN A 6 19.79 -22.11 -25.30
N GLU A 7 18.77 -22.05 -24.43
CA GLU A 7 17.90 -20.84 -24.35
C GLU A 7 18.31 -19.84 -23.26
N ARG A 8 19.37 -20.12 -22.48
CA ARG A 8 19.84 -19.21 -21.40
C ARG A 8 20.79 -18.10 -21.83
N ALA A 9 21.14 -17.97 -23.12
CA ALA A 9 22.19 -17.05 -23.56
C ALA A 9 21.71 -15.72 -24.19
N LYS A 10 20.39 -15.48 -24.31
CA LYS A 10 19.85 -14.22 -24.86
C LYS A 10 19.28 -13.23 -23.84
N SER A 11 19.04 -13.64 -22.59
CA SER A 11 18.49 -12.73 -21.56
C SER A 11 19.50 -11.75 -20.94
N ALA A 12 20.78 -11.81 -21.30
CA ALA A 12 21.81 -10.96 -20.67
C ALA A 12 22.11 -9.64 -21.42
N ARG A 13 21.35 -9.26 -22.46
CA ARG A 13 21.59 -8.04 -23.27
C ARG A 13 20.42 -7.06 -23.39
N ALA A 14 19.35 -7.24 -22.61
CA ALA A 14 18.19 -6.33 -22.62
C ALA A 14 18.14 -5.41 -21.38
N SER A 15 19.28 -5.21 -20.70
CA SER A 15 19.52 -4.05 -19.83
C SER A 15 20.13 -2.95 -20.70
N TRP A 16 19.47 -1.79 -20.77
CA TRP A 16 19.97 -0.44 -21.19
C TRP A 16 18.94 0.42 -21.95
N TRP A 17 17.64 0.08 -21.93
CA TRP A 17 16.54 1.00 -22.33
C TRP A 17 15.77 1.57 -21.13
N LEU A 18 16.42 1.67 -19.96
CA LEU A 18 15.82 2.13 -18.70
C LEU A 18 16.19 3.57 -18.32
N VAL A 19 16.73 4.38 -19.23
CA VAL A 19 17.16 5.75 -18.91
C VAL A 19 16.62 6.73 -19.95
N GLY A 20 15.47 7.32 -19.66
CA GLY A 20 15.01 8.53 -20.35
C GLY A 20 13.52 8.53 -20.64
N LEU A 21 12.84 9.59 -20.17
CA LEU A 21 11.47 9.99 -20.48
C LEU A 21 10.36 9.29 -19.68
N GLY A 22 10.18 9.76 -18.45
CA GLY A 22 8.96 9.51 -17.68
C GLY A 22 8.78 10.38 -16.43
N VAL A 23 9.52 11.50 -16.29
CA VAL A 23 9.27 12.48 -15.23
C VAL A 23 8.12 13.37 -15.70
N GLY A 24 6.90 12.87 -15.59
CA GLY A 24 5.73 13.57 -16.11
C GLY A 24 4.44 12.78 -15.92
N LEU A 25 4.03 12.58 -14.67
CA LEU A 25 2.63 12.50 -14.18
C LEU A 25 2.63 11.94 -12.74
N SER A 26 2.86 12.76 -11.71
CA SER A 26 2.64 12.30 -10.33
C SER A 26 1.99 13.33 -9.40
N LEU A 27 1.59 14.50 -9.93
CA LEU A 27 0.87 15.52 -9.14
C LEU A 27 -0.64 15.26 -9.01
N ALA A 28 -1.15 14.11 -9.49
CA ALA A 28 -2.56 13.72 -9.33
C ALA A 28 -2.80 12.75 -8.14
N ALA A 29 -1.76 12.29 -7.45
CA ALA A 29 -1.86 11.25 -6.42
C ALA A 29 -1.80 11.78 -4.97
N CYS A 30 -2.24 13.02 -4.72
CA CYS A 30 -2.21 13.58 -3.36
C CYS A 30 -3.23 12.95 -2.41
N ARG A 31 -4.30 12.31 -2.93
CA ARG A 31 -5.39 11.73 -2.15
C ARG A 31 -5.33 10.20 -2.23
N ALA A 32 -5.66 9.55 -1.12
CA ALA A 32 -5.90 8.11 -1.10
C ALA A 32 -7.10 7.75 -1.99
N GLU A 33 -6.99 6.64 -2.71
CA GLU A 33 -8.09 6.06 -3.49
C GLU A 33 -8.93 5.12 -2.60
N GLU A 34 -10.12 4.74 -3.07
CA GLU A 34 -11.03 3.88 -2.29
C GLU A 34 -10.38 2.53 -1.93
N ALA A 35 -9.56 1.98 -2.83
CA ALA A 35 -8.80 0.76 -2.57
C ALA A 35 -7.78 0.93 -1.44
N ASP A 36 -7.16 2.10 -1.30
CA ASP A 36 -6.23 2.39 -0.21
C ASP A 36 -6.98 2.44 1.14
N CYS A 37 -8.22 2.93 1.14
CA CYS A 37 -9.08 2.98 2.33
C CYS A 37 -9.56 1.59 2.79
N GLU A 38 -9.92 0.71 1.85
CA GLU A 38 -10.30 -0.68 2.17
C GLU A 38 -9.11 -1.46 2.77
N ALA A 39 -7.93 -1.31 2.16
CA ALA A 39 -6.69 -1.93 2.64
C ALA A 39 -6.32 -1.40 4.04
N LEU A 40 -6.42 -0.08 4.25
CA LEU A 40 -6.17 0.55 5.54
C LEU A 40 -7.15 0.06 6.62
N ALA A 41 -8.44 0.04 6.32
CA ALA A 41 -9.47 -0.42 7.24
C ALA A 41 -9.26 -1.85 7.69
N THR A 42 -8.92 -2.74 6.75
CA THR A 42 -8.58 -4.13 7.05
C THR A 42 -7.33 -4.24 7.92
N HIS A 43 -6.31 -3.43 7.64
CA HIS A 43 -5.06 -3.41 8.42
C HIS A 43 -5.30 -2.96 9.86
N ILE A 44 -5.97 -1.82 10.07
CA ILE A 44 -6.28 -1.31 11.40
C ILE A 44 -7.20 -2.27 12.16
N ALA A 45 -8.18 -2.88 11.50
CA ALA A 45 -9.01 -3.91 12.14
C ALA A 45 -8.18 -5.10 12.63
N LYS A 46 -7.21 -5.58 11.84
CA LYS A 46 -6.29 -6.65 12.27
C LYS A 46 -5.41 -6.23 13.45
N LEU A 47 -4.89 -5.00 13.43
CA LEU A 47 -4.13 -4.45 14.56
C LEU A 47 -5.00 -4.38 15.83
N ALA A 48 -6.25 -3.91 15.70
CA ALA A 48 -7.20 -3.84 16.81
C ALA A 48 -7.55 -5.22 17.36
N GLU A 49 -7.79 -6.21 16.50
CA GLU A 49 -8.03 -7.59 16.93
C GLU A 49 -6.80 -8.17 17.65
N ALA A 50 -5.59 -7.93 17.14
CA ALA A 50 -4.35 -8.37 17.76
C ALA A 50 -4.13 -7.74 19.15
N GLU A 51 -4.55 -6.48 19.34
CA GLU A 51 -4.49 -5.78 20.63
C GLU A 51 -5.69 -6.06 21.56
N GLY A 52 -6.65 -6.88 21.15
CA GLY A 52 -7.87 -7.15 21.92
C GLY A 52 -8.85 -5.97 21.97
N LYS A 53 -8.69 -4.99 21.07
CA LYS A 53 -9.59 -3.82 20.90
C LYS A 53 -10.53 -3.97 19.70
N GLY A 54 -10.49 -5.10 18.99
CA GLY A 54 -11.31 -5.36 17.82
C GLY A 54 -12.78 -5.61 18.17
N GLY A 55 -13.69 -4.85 17.55
CA GLY A 55 -15.14 -5.07 17.61
C GLY A 55 -15.73 -5.42 16.24
N PRO A 56 -16.89 -6.09 16.19
CA PRO A 56 -17.60 -6.30 14.93
C PRO A 56 -17.93 -4.94 14.29
N GLY A 57 -17.52 -4.75 13.04
CA GLY A 57 -17.78 -3.51 12.27
C GLY A 57 -16.68 -2.45 12.34
N SER A 58 -15.57 -2.69 13.06
CA SER A 58 -14.44 -1.75 13.14
C SER A 58 -13.90 -1.37 11.75
N ALA A 59 -13.71 -2.37 10.87
CA ALA A 59 -13.23 -2.14 9.51
C ALA A 59 -14.17 -1.24 8.69
N LEU A 60 -15.48 -1.47 8.76
CA LEU A 60 -16.46 -0.69 8.00
C LEU A 60 -16.52 0.78 8.47
N ALA A 61 -16.40 1.01 9.78
CA ALA A 61 -16.33 2.37 10.33
C ALA A 61 -15.08 3.10 9.81
N ILE A 62 -13.92 2.46 9.91
CA ILE A 62 -12.63 3.02 9.47
C ILE A 62 -12.61 3.28 7.95
N GLU A 63 -13.16 2.37 7.16
CA GLU A 63 -13.29 2.55 5.70
C GLU A 63 -14.17 3.76 5.38
N GLY A 64 -15.31 3.89 6.07
CA GLY A 64 -16.21 5.03 5.94
C GLY A 64 -15.55 6.36 6.29
N ASP A 65 -14.83 6.41 7.42
CA ASP A 65 -14.07 7.58 7.85
C ASP A 65 -12.95 7.93 6.85
N CYS A 66 -12.22 6.94 6.35
CA CYS A 66 -11.19 7.15 5.33
C CYS A 66 -11.79 7.72 4.03
N LYS A 67 -12.91 7.17 3.55
CA LYS A 67 -13.60 7.66 2.36
C LYS A 67 -14.15 9.08 2.54
N GLN A 68 -14.63 9.40 3.74
CA GLN A 68 -15.17 10.73 4.04
C GLN A 68 -14.07 11.79 4.20
N LEU A 69 -13.04 11.49 4.97
CA LEU A 69 -11.93 12.42 5.26
C LEU A 69 -10.99 12.59 4.07
N ARG A 70 -11.02 11.64 3.12
CA ARG A 70 -10.14 11.58 1.94
C ARG A 70 -8.69 11.92 2.31
N PRO A 71 -8.06 11.15 3.21
CA PRO A 71 -6.71 11.43 3.67
C PRO A 71 -5.72 11.43 2.51
N THR A 72 -4.55 12.02 2.76
CA THR A 72 -3.48 11.97 1.76
C THR A 72 -2.94 10.55 1.65
N ARG A 73 -2.43 10.19 0.47
CA ARG A 73 -1.82 8.87 0.26
C ARG A 73 -0.70 8.60 1.28
N LYS A 74 0.13 9.61 1.56
CA LYS A 74 1.20 9.54 2.57
C LYS A 74 0.69 9.19 3.97
N LEU A 75 -0.45 9.74 4.37
CA LEU A 75 -1.05 9.44 5.67
C LEU A 75 -1.48 7.97 5.73
N VAL A 76 -2.14 7.48 4.66
CA VAL A 76 -2.56 6.08 4.57
C VAL A 76 -1.37 5.13 4.53
N GLU A 77 -0.31 5.47 3.79
CA GLU A 77 0.94 4.70 3.76
C GLU A 77 1.61 4.63 5.13
N CYS A 78 1.61 5.72 5.90
CA CYS A 78 2.10 5.73 7.27
C CYS A 78 1.30 4.76 8.15
N MET A 79 -0.04 4.85 8.11
CA MET A 79 -0.89 3.97 8.91
C MET A 79 -0.83 2.51 8.47
N GLN A 80 -0.62 2.20 7.18
CA GLN A 80 -0.40 0.83 6.70
C GLN A 80 0.96 0.26 7.14
N ALA A 81 1.97 1.11 7.35
CA ALA A 81 3.28 0.69 7.84
C ALA A 81 3.32 0.51 9.37
N ALA A 82 2.32 1.02 10.09
CA ALA A 82 2.22 0.89 11.54
C ALA A 82 2.00 -0.56 11.98
N GLN A 83 2.64 -0.96 13.08
CA GLN A 83 2.55 -2.32 13.65
C GLN A 83 1.67 -2.38 14.91
N SER A 84 1.16 -1.24 15.36
CA SER A 84 0.29 -1.09 16.53
C SER A 84 -0.70 0.05 16.31
N LEU A 85 -1.80 0.05 17.06
CA LEU A 85 -2.78 1.14 17.01
C LEU A 85 -2.17 2.47 17.48
N ALA A 86 -1.23 2.45 18.42
CA ALA A 86 -0.52 3.64 18.87
C ALA A 86 0.33 4.27 17.75
N GLU A 87 0.95 3.45 16.89
CA GLU A 87 1.68 3.95 15.72
C GLU A 87 0.74 4.51 14.64
N VAL A 88 -0.45 3.92 14.47
CA VAL A 88 -1.49 4.47 13.59
C VAL A 88 -1.92 5.87 14.06
N GLU A 89 -2.12 6.04 15.37
CA GLU A 89 -2.44 7.35 15.97
C GLU A 89 -1.30 8.36 15.76
N ALA A 90 -0.04 7.92 15.89
CA ALA A 90 1.13 8.77 15.67
C ALA A 90 1.28 9.27 14.22
N CYS A 91 0.67 8.59 13.24
CA CYS A 91 0.62 9.08 11.86
C CYS A 91 -0.31 10.27 11.67
N GLY A 92 -1.34 10.42 12.52
CA GLY A 92 -2.33 11.49 12.45
C GLY A 92 -2.16 12.62 13.46
N ALA A 93 -1.21 12.48 14.40
CA ALA A 93 -0.84 13.48 15.40
C ALA A 93 0.09 14.56 14.82
#